data_AF-X6DF88-F1
#
_entry.id   AF-X6DF88-F1
#
_cell.length_a   1.000
_cell.length_b   1.000
_cell.length_c   1.000
_cell.angle_alpha   90.00
_cell.angle_beta   90.00
_cell.angle_gamma   90.00
#
_symmetry.space_group_name_H-M   'P 1'
#
loop_
_entity.id
_entity.type
_entity.pdbx_description
1 polymer ?
#
loop_
_entity_poly.entity_id
_entity_poly.type
_entity_poly.pdbx_seq_one_letter_code
_entity_poly.pdbx_strand_id
1 'polypeptide(L)'
;MQYAEEIALRRVKMLVEQYVLARSKRYDFVSTELACKAIRKVVQSPIEDIALDHLLAEFAVKQGLSVRFDRIGHLPAASPELPAASSELPELNEGELA
;
A
#
# COMPACT_ATOMS: atom_id res chain seq x y z
N MET A 1 -14.88 -25.07 2.87
CA MET A 1 -13.56 -24.67 2.33
C MET A 1 -12.72 -23.80 3.27
N GLN A 2 -13.21 -23.45 4.47
CA GLN A 2 -12.49 -22.61 5.46
C GLN A 2 -11.13 -23.17 5.93
N TYR A 3 -10.98 -24.51 5.95
CA TYR A 3 -9.70 -25.15 6.31
C TYR A 3 -8.55 -24.78 5.37
N ALA A 4 -8.83 -24.63 4.07
CA ALA A 4 -7.78 -24.29 3.10
C ALA A 4 -7.28 -22.86 3.32
N GLU A 5 -8.18 -21.94 3.67
CA GLU A 5 -7.86 -20.54 3.99
C GLU A 5 -7.07 -20.43 5.29
N GLU A 6 -7.44 -21.17 6.34
CA GLU A 6 -6.66 -21.22 7.58
C GLU A 6 -5.24 -21.76 7.37
N ILE A 7 -5.10 -22.82 6.57
CA ILE A 7 -3.79 -23.39 6.22
C ILE A 7 -2.96 -22.38 5.41
N ALA A 8 -3.58 -21.69 4.45
CA ALA A 8 -2.93 -20.65 3.68
C ALA A 8 -2.47 -19.49 4.58
N LEU A 9 -3.31 -19.06 5.54
CA LEU A 9 -2.98 -18.00 6.49
C LEU A 9 -1.82 -18.39 7.41
N ARG A 10 -1.82 -19.62 7.95
CA ARG A 10 -0.69 -20.13 8.75
C ARG A 10 0.61 -20.17 7.94
N ARG A 11 0.55 -20.63 6.69
CA ARG A 11 1.70 -20.62 5.79
C ARG A 11 2.24 -19.21 5.56
N VAL A 12 1.36 -18.25 5.30
CA VAL A 12 1.77 -16.85 5.10
C VAL A 12 2.46 -16.30 6.35
N LYS A 13 1.90 -16.52 7.55
CA LYS A 13 2.57 -16.11 8.80
C LYS A 13 3.97 -16.71 8.93
N MET A 14 4.11 -18.02 8.67
CA MET A 14 5.41 -18.68 8.67
C MET A 14 6.37 -18.07 7.65
N LEU A 15 5.91 -17.78 6.43
CA LEU A 15 6.75 -17.20 5.38
C LEU A 15 7.18 -15.77 5.73
N VAL A 16 6.28 -14.96 6.29
CA VAL A 16 6.59 -13.60 6.78
C VAL A 16 7.68 -13.67 7.85
N GLU A 17 7.51 -14.52 8.85
CA GLU A 17 8.47 -14.67 9.94
C GLU A 17 9.85 -15.11 9.42
N GLN A 18 9.89 -16.13 8.57
CA GLN A 18 11.14 -16.61 7.96
C GLN A 18 11.79 -15.55 7.07
N TYR A 19 11.00 -14.78 6.34
CA TYR A 19 11.49 -13.69 5.52
C TYR A 19 12.15 -12.60 6.38
N VAL A 20 11.47 -12.13 7.43
CA VAL A 20 12.01 -11.12 8.36
C VAL A 20 13.29 -11.64 9.03
N LEU A 21 13.30 -12.88 9.52
CA LEU A 21 14.48 -13.50 10.14
C LEU A 21 15.66 -13.67 9.18
N ALA A 22 15.41 -14.03 7.94
CA ALA A 22 16.47 -14.16 6.93
C ALA A 22 17.00 -12.78 6.50
N ARG A 23 16.12 -11.77 6.46
CA ARG A 23 16.44 -10.41 6.08
C ARG A 23 17.21 -9.67 7.19
N SER A 24 16.83 -9.85 8.46
CA SER A 24 17.49 -9.22 9.61
C SER A 24 18.96 -9.61 9.75
N LYS A 25 19.36 -10.77 9.21
CA LYS A 25 20.78 -11.19 9.18
C LYS A 25 21.65 -10.38 8.21
N ARG A 26 21.06 -9.74 7.20
CA ARG A 26 21.79 -9.11 6.09
C ARG A 26 21.42 -7.64 5.87
N TYR A 27 20.29 -7.19 6.38
CA TYR A 27 19.75 -5.85 6.16
C TYR A 27 19.07 -5.36 7.44
N ASP A 28 19.11 -4.05 7.67
CA ASP A 28 18.51 -3.39 8.84
C ASP A 28 17.01 -3.08 8.67
N PHE A 29 16.47 -3.32 7.47
CA PHE A 29 15.07 -3.05 7.17
C PHE A 29 14.43 -4.07 6.21
N VAL A 30 13.11 -4.12 6.25
CA VAL A 30 12.24 -4.89 5.37
C VAL A 30 11.35 -3.95 4.56
N SER A 31 11.37 -4.09 3.23
CA SER A 31 10.46 -3.40 2.32
C SER A 31 9.15 -4.17 2.16
N THR A 32 8.02 -3.49 2.32
CA THR A 32 6.69 -4.10 2.14
C THR A 32 6.45 -4.57 0.71
N GLU A 33 6.87 -3.80 -0.29
CA GLU A 33 6.71 -4.17 -1.71
C GLU A 33 7.50 -5.44 -2.05
N LEU A 34 8.76 -5.50 -1.60
CA LEU A 34 9.63 -6.65 -1.87
C LEU A 34 9.15 -7.89 -1.13
N ALA A 35 8.75 -7.75 0.14
CA ALA A 35 8.21 -8.83 0.93
C ALA A 35 6.92 -9.38 0.31
N CYS A 36 6.00 -8.51 -0.11
CA CYS A 36 4.77 -8.92 -0.76
C CYS A 36 5.04 -9.69 -2.06
N LYS A 37 5.92 -9.17 -2.93
CA LYS A 37 6.34 -9.86 -4.15
C LYS A 37 6.98 -11.22 -3.85
N ALA A 38 7.81 -11.33 -2.81
CA ALA A 38 8.46 -12.58 -2.43
C ALA A 38 7.45 -13.61 -1.90
N ILE A 39 6.53 -13.20 -1.03
CA ILE A 39 5.53 -14.10 -0.43
C ILE A 39 4.53 -14.58 -1.48
N ARG A 40 4.05 -13.69 -2.36
CA ARG A 40 3.13 -14.03 -3.45
C ARG A 40 3.73 -15.01 -4.48
N LYS A 41 5.05 -15.05 -4.62
CA LYS A 41 5.74 -16.06 -5.46
C LYS A 41 5.66 -17.46 -4.88
N VAL A 42 5.58 -17.58 -3.55
CA VAL A 42 5.59 -18.88 -2.85
C VAL A 42 4.17 -19.37 -2.59
N VAL A 43 3.24 -18.45 -2.36
CA VAL A 43 1.85 -18.76 -2.04
C VAL A 43 0.93 -17.82 -2.83
N GLN A 44 0.02 -18.40 -3.62
CA GLN A 44 -1.18 -17.71 -4.08
C GLN A 44 -2.16 -17.64 -2.91
N SER A 45 -1.97 -16.65 -2.04
CA SER A 45 -2.89 -16.39 -0.95
C SER A 45 -4.04 -15.49 -1.43
N PRO A 46 -5.27 -15.69 -0.92
CA PRO A 46 -6.36 -14.73 -1.08
C PRO A 46 -6.21 -13.48 -0.18
N ILE A 47 -5.14 -13.37 0.61
CA ILE A 47 -4.96 -12.25 1.55
C ILE A 47 -4.67 -10.95 0.80
N GLU A 48 -5.34 -9.89 1.21
CA GLU A 48 -5.10 -8.54 0.72
C GLU A 48 -3.69 -8.04 1.06
N ASP A 49 -3.18 -7.19 0.18
CA ASP A 49 -1.86 -6.59 0.31
C ASP A 49 -1.67 -5.82 1.62
N ILE A 50 -2.71 -5.10 2.04
CA ILE A 50 -2.70 -4.29 3.27
C ILE A 50 -2.59 -5.20 4.50
N ALA A 51 -3.34 -6.30 4.53
CA ALA A 51 -3.27 -7.28 5.62
C ALA A 51 -1.89 -7.95 5.70
N LEU A 52 -1.26 -8.21 4.55
CA LEU A 52 0.11 -8.73 4.51
C LEU A 52 1.13 -7.70 5.03
N ASP A 53 0.96 -6.43 4.67
CA ASP A 53 1.84 -5.35 5.13
C ASP A 53 1.73 -5.16 6.65
N HIS A 54 0.53 -5.29 7.24
CA HIS A 54 0.34 -5.27 8.70
C HIS A 54 1.02 -6.45 9.41
N LEU A 55 0.86 -7.67 8.89
CA LEU A 55 1.54 -8.85 9.45
C LEU A 55 3.06 -8.66 9.40
N LEU A 56 3.58 -8.19 8.27
CA LEU A 56 4.99 -7.91 8.11
C LEU A 56 5.49 -6.90 9.14
N ALA A 57 4.72 -5.84 9.38
CA ALA A 57 5.05 -4.83 10.37
C ALA A 57 5.08 -5.40 11.80
N GLU A 58 4.08 -6.20 12.17
CA GLU A 58 4.02 -6.86 13.47
C GLU A 58 5.24 -7.76 13.72
N PHE A 59 5.59 -8.61 12.74
CA PHE A 59 6.75 -9.50 12.84
C PHE A 59 8.08 -8.74 12.85
N ALA A 60 8.20 -7.68 12.06
CA ALA A 60 9.42 -6.88 12.03
C ALA A 60 9.64 -6.13 13.35
N VAL A 61 8.59 -5.52 13.92
CA VAL A 61 8.65 -4.88 15.25
C VAL A 61 9.07 -5.90 16.31
N LYS A 62 8.50 -7.10 16.28
CA LYS A 62 8.86 -8.18 17.21
C LYS A 62 10.33 -8.60 17.12
N GLN A 63 10.93 -8.51 15.93
CA GLN A 63 12.34 -8.83 15.70
C GLN A 63 13.27 -7.62 15.81
N GLY A 64 12.76 -6.44 16.14
CA GLY A 64 13.56 -5.21 16.21
C GLY A 64 14.05 -4.72 14.84
N LEU A 65 13.37 -5.11 13.76
CA LEU A 65 13.73 -4.74 12.39
C LEU A 65 12.85 -3.60 11.87
N SER A 66 13.45 -2.62 11.19
CA SER A 66 12.70 -1.49 10.63
C SER A 66 11.86 -1.90 9.41
N VAL A 67 10.68 -1.32 9.25
CA VAL A 67 9.77 -1.61 8.13
C VAL A 67 9.67 -0.38 7.24
N ARG A 68 9.89 -0.57 5.94
CA ARG A 68 9.78 0.47 4.93
C ARG A 68 8.57 0.20 4.05
N PHE A 69 7.60 1.11 4.11
CA PHE A 69 6.40 1.08 3.27
C PHE A 69 6.72 1.67 1.90
N ASP A 70 7.23 0.83 0.99
CA ASP A 70 7.66 1.25 -0.36
C ASP A 70 6.55 1.19 -1.41
N ARG A 71 5.34 0.78 -1.02
CA ARG A 71 4.22 0.60 -1.93
C ARG A 71 3.59 1.96 -2.26
N ILE A 72 4.14 2.67 -3.24
CA ILE A 72 3.64 3.99 -3.72
C ILE A 72 2.33 3.87 -4.54
N GLY A 73 1.46 2.90 -4.23
CA GLY A 73 0.41 2.42 -5.14
C GLY A 73 -1.04 2.71 -4.74
N HIS A 74 -1.31 3.22 -3.54
CA HIS A 74 -2.69 3.55 -3.12
C HIS A 74 -2.79 4.88 -2.38
N LEU A 75 -1.96 5.87 -2.74
CA LEU A 75 -2.57 7.18 -2.78
C LEU A 75 -3.48 7.09 -4.00
N PRO A 76 -4.83 7.08 -3.88
CA PRO A 76 -5.59 7.59 -5.00
C PRO A 76 -4.93 8.94 -5.21
N ALA A 77 -4.26 9.14 -6.34
CA ALA A 77 -3.85 10.46 -6.74
C ALA A 77 -5.13 11.27 -6.55
N ALA A 78 -5.18 12.08 -5.50
CA ALA A 78 -6.22 13.05 -5.34
C ALA A 78 -6.02 13.84 -6.61
N SER A 79 -6.86 13.59 -7.60
CA SER A 79 -6.93 14.40 -8.80
C SER A 79 -6.91 15.81 -8.26
N PRO A 80 -5.90 16.63 -8.58
CA PRO A 80 -6.05 18.04 -8.35
C PRO A 80 -7.12 18.44 -9.35
N GLU A 81 -8.40 18.30 -8.98
CA GLU A 81 -9.44 19.13 -9.51
C GLU A 81 -9.06 20.54 -9.07
N LEU A 82 -8.17 21.13 -9.87
CA LEU A 82 -7.90 22.54 -9.87
C LEU A 82 -9.25 23.21 -10.04
N PRO A 83 -9.74 23.99 -9.05
CA PRO A 83 -10.84 24.88 -9.31
C PRO A 83 -10.30 25.87 -10.34
N ALA A 84 -10.80 25.79 -11.57
CA ALA A 84 -10.61 26.80 -12.59
C ALA A 84 -11.29 28.09 -12.10
N ALA A 85 -10.60 28.81 -11.23
CA ALA A 85 -10.83 30.21 -10.99
C ALA A 85 -10.06 30.98 -12.06
N SER A 86 -10.74 31.30 -13.15
CA SER A 86 -10.46 32.45 -14.00
C SER A 86 -11.83 32.84 -14.54
N SER A 87 -12.42 33.90 -13.97
CA SER A 87 -12.46 35.21 -14.62
C SER A 87 -13.27 35.07 -15.91
N GLU A 88 -14.51 35.56 -15.98
CA GLU A 88 -14.78 36.98 -16.25
C GLU A 88 -16.18 37.40 -15.75
N LEU A 89 -16.23 38.52 -15.00
CA LEU A 89 -17.36 39.45 -14.94
C LEU A 89 -16.82 40.79 -15.47
N PRO A 90 -17.64 41.79 -15.84
CA PRO A 90 -18.91 41.79 -16.58
C PRO A 90 -18.84 42.76 -17.78
N GLU A 91 -19.55 42.51 -18.89
CA GLU A 91 -19.77 43.56 -19.91
C GLU A 91 -21.14 44.19 -19.71
N LEU A 92 -21.11 45.40 -19.16
CA LEU A 92 -22.19 46.37 -19.19
C LEU A 92 -22.46 46.75 -20.65
N ASN A 93 -23.61 46.39 -21.21
CA ASN A 93 -24.08 47.04 -22.43
C ASN A 93 -25.09 48.12 -22.05
N GLU A 94 -24.56 49.33 -21.87
CA GLU A 94 -25.34 50.56 -21.82
C GLU A 94 -25.82 50.91 -23.23
N GLY A 95 -27.13 51.17 -23.38
CA GLY A 95 -27.71 52.01 -24.43
C GLY A 95 -27.72 51.46 -25.88
N GLU A 96 -28.89 51.43 -26.51
CA GLU A 96 -29.33 52.54 -27.37
C GLU A 96 -30.69 52.22 -28.00
N LEU A 97 -31.55 53.23 -27.99
CA LEU A 97 -32.89 53.28 -28.57
C LEU A 97 -32.80 53.31 -30.10
N ALA A 98 -33.67 52.55 -30.77
CA ALA A 98 -34.26 52.92 -32.06
C ALA A 98 -35.57 52.15 -32.29
#